data_AF-A0A7S4VU00-F1
#
_entry.id   AF-A0A7S4VU00-F1
#
_cell.length_a   1.000
_cell.length_b   1.000
_cell.length_c   1.000
_cell.angle_alpha   90.00
_cell.angle_beta   90.00
_cell.angle_gamma   90.00
#
_symmetry.space_group_name_H-M   'P 1'
#
loop_
_entity.id
_entity.type
_entity.pdbx_description
1 polymer ?
#
loop_
_entity_poly.entity_id
_entity_poly.type
_entity_poly.pdbx_seq_one_letter_code
_entity_poly.pdbx_strand_id
1 'polypeptide(L)'
;MASKEEEEDDNNKTKIQCAPSNNLNVGFPHFPTAKEMYTHLRSITKAGGEFVVRNFVGVIEDISPDASLVETELFPRGALEYYTKKNMGWDYSQEEADMWQLAERGGAQGDYREGMQKKIANVIDCLKTEPLSKRAVIPIPFNSEGSQEVDWKDQGQNKCCRELHLYLEDGKLKCTGIVRMQNANIYVKNIHFFATLLDYVAKELGVELGEYTHWITNLCHDRTATCC
;
A
#
# COMPACT_ATOMS: atom_id res chain seq x y z
N MET A 1 -16.28 12.77 -58.20
CA MET A 1 -16.59 13.25 -56.84
C MET A 1 -17.33 12.14 -56.14
N ALA A 2 -16.60 11.31 -55.38
CA ALA A 2 -17.16 10.29 -54.52
C ALA A 2 -16.49 10.49 -53.15
N SER A 3 -17.33 10.51 -52.14
CA SER A 3 -17.11 10.85 -50.74
C SER A 3 -15.98 10.07 -50.10
N LYS A 4 -15.10 10.79 -49.38
CA LYS A 4 -14.27 10.21 -48.33
C LYS A 4 -15.18 9.98 -47.12
N GLU A 5 -15.32 8.72 -46.72
CA GLU A 5 -15.82 8.36 -45.40
C GLU A 5 -14.78 8.82 -44.38
N GLU A 6 -15.21 9.69 -43.46
CA GLU A 6 -14.46 10.03 -42.27
C GLU A 6 -14.60 8.84 -41.30
N GLU A 7 -13.49 8.19 -40.99
CA GLU A 7 -13.37 7.30 -39.83
C GLU A 7 -13.58 8.15 -38.57
N GLU A 8 -14.75 8.02 -37.95
CA GLU A 8 -14.98 8.50 -36.58
C GLU A 8 -14.13 7.64 -35.63
N ASP A 9 -13.11 8.28 -35.07
CA ASP A 9 -12.19 7.76 -34.07
C ASP A 9 -12.96 7.42 -32.78
N ASP A 10 -13.17 6.13 -32.54
CA ASP A 10 -13.96 5.53 -31.45
C ASP A 10 -13.21 5.59 -30.11
N ASN A 11 -12.79 6.80 -29.72
CA ASN A 11 -11.98 7.05 -28.52
C ASN A 11 -12.80 7.64 -27.37
N ASN A 12 -14.08 7.29 -27.29
CA ASN A 12 -14.94 7.69 -26.18
C ASN A 12 -14.76 6.74 -24.98
N LYS A 13 -13.54 6.69 -24.42
CA LYS A 13 -13.37 6.17 -23.06
C LYS A 13 -14.09 7.12 -22.11
N THR A 14 -15.25 6.71 -21.64
CA THR A 14 -16.04 7.45 -20.64
C THR A 14 -15.13 7.89 -19.50
N LYS A 15 -14.88 9.19 -19.39
CA LYS A 15 -14.00 9.75 -18.36
C LYS A 15 -14.56 9.38 -16.98
N ILE A 16 -13.77 8.65 -16.18
CA ILE A 16 -14.18 8.23 -14.84
C ILE A 16 -14.50 9.48 -14.00
N GLN A 17 -15.71 9.52 -13.44
CA GLN A 17 -16.15 10.62 -12.58
C GLN A 17 -15.40 10.57 -11.25
N CYS A 18 -14.91 11.71 -10.78
CA CYS A 18 -14.24 11.84 -9.48
C CYS A 18 -15.02 12.78 -8.56
N ALA A 19 -14.93 12.55 -7.25
CA ALA A 19 -15.50 13.49 -6.29
C ALA A 19 -14.68 14.80 -6.32
N PRO A 20 -15.33 15.98 -6.29
CA PRO A 20 -14.66 17.20 -5.87
C PRO A 20 -14.35 17.08 -4.38
N SER A 21 -13.15 17.50 -3.96
CA SER A 21 -12.70 17.26 -2.59
C SER A 21 -12.30 18.51 -1.82
N ASN A 22 -12.48 18.41 -0.51
CA ASN A 22 -11.82 19.23 0.49
C ASN A 22 -11.07 18.29 1.45
N ASN A 23 -10.04 17.62 0.93
CA ASN A 23 -9.25 16.65 1.66
C ASN A 23 -8.51 17.35 2.82
N LEU A 24 -8.87 16.98 4.05
CA LEU A 24 -8.34 17.60 5.27
C LEU A 24 -6.96 17.08 5.67
N ASN A 25 -6.30 16.34 4.78
CA ASN A 25 -4.90 15.93 4.92
C ASN A 25 -3.94 17.10 5.16
N VAL A 26 -4.34 18.35 4.89
CA VAL A 26 -3.61 19.57 5.26
C VAL A 26 -3.22 19.64 6.75
N GLY A 27 -3.93 18.92 7.63
CA GLY A 27 -3.60 18.87 9.06
C GLY A 27 -2.49 17.89 9.43
N PHE A 28 -2.06 17.02 8.51
CA PHE A 28 -1.01 16.03 8.72
C PHE A 28 0.32 16.49 8.11
N PRO A 29 1.47 15.96 8.57
CA PRO A 29 2.74 16.18 7.88
C PRO A 29 2.72 15.57 6.47
N HIS A 30 3.14 16.36 5.49
CA HIS A 30 3.33 15.96 4.10
C HIS A 30 4.79 15.64 3.83
N PHE A 31 5.01 14.59 3.05
CA PHE A 31 6.31 14.10 2.64
C PHE A 31 6.32 14.01 1.11
N PRO A 32 7.32 14.60 0.42
CA PRO A 32 7.40 14.52 -1.03
C PRO A 32 7.37 13.08 -1.55
N THR A 33 8.16 12.19 -0.95
CA THR A 33 8.22 10.78 -1.31
C THR A 33 8.24 9.87 -0.08
N ALA A 34 8.21 8.55 -0.31
CA ALA A 34 8.36 7.58 0.76
C ALA A 34 9.71 7.68 1.49
N LYS A 35 10.75 8.21 0.85
CA LYS A 35 12.09 8.37 1.44
C LYS A 35 12.10 9.41 2.56
N GLU A 36 11.45 10.55 2.36
CA GLU A 36 11.35 11.58 3.38
C GLU A 36 10.51 11.09 4.56
N MET A 37 9.40 10.39 4.30
CA MET A 37 8.63 9.76 5.37
C MET A 37 9.46 8.72 6.12
N TYR A 38 10.16 7.82 5.43
CA TYR A 38 11.05 6.83 6.06
C TYR A 38 12.08 7.49 6.98
N THR A 39 12.75 8.54 6.50
CA THR A 39 13.74 9.30 7.26
C THR A 39 13.12 9.91 8.52
N HIS A 40 11.91 10.48 8.40
CA HIS A 40 11.17 11.02 9.53
C HIS A 40 10.79 9.94 10.55
N LEU A 41 10.20 8.82 10.11
CA LEU A 41 9.82 7.70 10.96
C LEU A 41 11.01 7.16 11.75
N ARG A 42 12.17 7.00 11.10
CA ARG A 42 13.42 6.59 11.76
C ARG A 42 13.90 7.60 12.80
N SER A 43 13.78 8.90 12.51
CA SER A 43 14.17 9.98 13.41
C SER A 43 13.29 10.03 14.67
N ILE A 44 11.97 9.98 14.52
CA ILE A 44 11.04 10.08 15.66
C ILE A 44 11.02 8.82 16.52
N THR A 45 11.46 7.68 15.99
CA THR A 45 11.57 6.41 16.72
C THR A 45 12.97 6.11 17.25
N LYS A 46 13.96 6.98 17.01
CA LYS A 46 15.39 6.72 17.26
C LYS A 46 15.77 6.22 18.65
N ALA A 47 14.90 6.43 19.65
CA ALA A 47 15.11 5.95 21.01
C ALA A 47 15.20 4.41 21.08
N GLY A 48 14.55 3.69 20.16
CA GLY A 48 14.62 2.22 20.07
C GLY A 48 13.99 1.50 21.28
N GLY A 49 14.21 0.18 21.35
CA GLY A 49 13.66 -0.66 22.42
C GLY A 49 12.14 -0.59 22.49
N GLU A 50 11.59 -0.44 23.70
CA GLU A 50 10.15 -0.35 23.96
C GLU A 50 9.53 1.02 23.65
N PHE A 51 10.29 1.98 23.11
CA PHE A 51 9.75 3.28 22.74
C PHE A 51 8.81 3.15 21.53
N VAL A 52 7.57 3.65 21.68
CA VAL A 52 6.53 3.59 20.65
C VAL A 52 5.94 4.97 20.44
N VAL A 53 5.90 5.40 19.17
CA VAL A 53 5.07 6.53 18.76
C VAL A 53 3.67 6.03 18.47
N ARG A 54 2.65 6.66 19.04
CA ARG A 54 1.24 6.26 18.89
C ARG A 54 0.53 7.17 17.90
N ASN A 55 -0.33 6.58 17.06
CA ASN A 55 -1.23 7.28 16.15
C ASN A 55 -0.55 8.28 15.21
N PHE A 56 0.57 7.88 14.62
CA PHE A 56 1.20 8.68 13.58
C PHE A 56 0.35 8.64 12.30
N VAL A 57 0.15 9.81 11.69
CA VAL A 57 -0.47 9.94 10.36
C VAL A 57 0.43 10.86 9.54
N GLY A 58 0.74 10.45 8.31
CA GLY A 58 1.48 11.29 7.36
C GLY A 58 1.05 11.02 5.93
N VAL A 59 1.29 11.99 5.06
CA VAL A 59 0.86 11.96 3.66
C VAL A 59 2.09 11.90 2.76
N ILE A 60 2.07 11.01 1.78
CA ILE A 60 3.08 10.92 0.73
C ILE A 60 2.47 11.51 -0.54
N GLU A 61 3.08 12.58 -1.04
CA GLU A 61 2.59 13.32 -2.20
C GLU A 61 2.81 12.52 -3.50
N ASP A 62 4.01 11.97 -3.67
CA ASP A 62 4.37 11.06 -4.77
C ASP A 62 4.60 9.64 -4.24
N ILE A 63 3.58 8.79 -4.39
CA ILE A 63 3.62 7.37 -4.04
C ILE A 63 3.88 6.48 -5.27
N SER A 64 4.43 7.03 -6.35
CA SER A 64 4.83 6.20 -7.50
C SER A 64 5.84 5.12 -7.08
N PRO A 65 5.92 3.98 -7.81
CA PRO A 65 6.88 2.92 -7.50
C PRO A 65 8.32 3.42 -7.42
N ASP A 66 8.71 4.34 -8.33
CA ASP A 66 10.06 4.92 -8.36
C ASP A 66 10.32 5.81 -7.14
N ALA A 67 9.37 6.69 -6.78
CA ALA A 67 9.46 7.54 -5.58
C ALA A 67 9.40 6.73 -4.27
N SER A 68 8.83 5.52 -4.33
CA SER A 68 8.66 4.62 -3.19
C SER A 68 9.77 3.57 -3.06
N LEU A 69 10.73 3.55 -3.99
CA LEU A 69 11.88 2.66 -3.95
C LEU A 69 12.95 3.21 -3.00
N VAL A 70 12.89 2.76 -1.75
CA VAL A 70 13.85 3.15 -0.70
C VAL A 70 14.70 1.95 -0.30
N GLU A 71 15.91 1.88 -0.84
CA GLU A 71 16.85 0.79 -0.57
C GLU A 71 17.53 0.98 0.80
N THR A 72 17.70 -0.12 1.51
CA THR A 72 18.44 -0.20 2.78
C THR A 72 19.29 -1.48 2.80
N GLU A 73 20.21 -1.61 3.74
CA GLU A 73 20.96 -2.87 3.90
C GLU A 73 20.04 -4.09 4.10
N LEU A 74 18.98 -3.91 4.90
CA LEU A 74 18.00 -4.97 5.14
C LEU A 74 17.11 -5.21 3.90
N PHE A 75 16.84 -4.18 3.11
CA PHE A 75 15.97 -4.23 1.94
C PHE A 75 16.66 -3.62 0.71
N PRO A 76 17.59 -4.34 0.08
CA PRO A 76 18.05 -3.99 -1.26
C PRO A 76 16.90 -4.14 -2.26
N ARG A 77 17.01 -3.51 -3.44
CA ARG A 77 15.98 -3.56 -4.50
C ARG A 77 15.42 -4.96 -4.75
N GLY A 78 16.28 -5.96 -4.93
CA GLY A 78 15.83 -7.34 -5.22
C GLY A 78 14.94 -7.92 -4.12
N ALA A 79 15.18 -7.58 -2.85
CA ALA A 79 14.30 -7.97 -1.75
C ALA A 79 12.94 -7.26 -1.84
N LEU A 80 12.94 -5.95 -2.12
CA LEU A 80 11.71 -5.16 -2.25
C LEU A 80 10.81 -5.70 -3.39
N GLU A 81 11.42 -5.98 -4.54
CA GLU A 81 10.76 -6.57 -5.70
C GLU A 81 10.18 -7.95 -5.37
N TYR A 82 10.98 -8.83 -4.75
CA TYR A 82 10.53 -10.15 -4.33
C TYR A 82 9.30 -10.11 -3.41
N TYR A 83 9.37 -9.33 -2.31
CA TYR A 83 8.25 -9.24 -1.37
C TYR A 83 7.01 -8.59 -2.00
N THR A 84 7.21 -7.71 -2.98
CA THR A 84 6.11 -7.11 -3.74
C THR A 84 5.44 -8.13 -4.64
N LYS A 85 6.19 -8.88 -5.46
CA LYS A 85 5.65 -9.99 -6.28
C LYS A 85 4.86 -10.96 -5.42
N LYS A 86 5.48 -11.39 -4.32
CA LYS A 86 4.89 -12.30 -3.35
C LYS A 86 3.55 -11.79 -2.80
N ASN A 87 3.50 -10.54 -2.35
CA ASN A 87 2.27 -9.96 -1.78
C ASN A 87 1.21 -9.62 -2.83
N MET A 88 1.61 -9.29 -4.07
CA MET A 88 0.70 -9.13 -5.21
C MET A 88 0.11 -10.48 -5.68
N GLY A 89 0.67 -11.60 -5.25
CA GLY A 89 0.32 -12.92 -5.77
C GLY A 89 0.83 -13.14 -7.19
N TRP A 90 1.90 -12.45 -7.57
CA TRP A 90 2.60 -12.66 -8.83
C TRP A 90 3.61 -13.79 -8.71
N ASP A 91 3.97 -14.35 -9.87
CA ASP A 91 4.97 -15.40 -9.95
C ASP A 91 6.35 -14.91 -9.52
N TYR A 92 7.08 -15.77 -8.81
CA TYR A 92 8.47 -15.60 -8.42
C TYR A 92 9.16 -16.97 -8.44
N SER A 93 10.48 -17.00 -8.64
CA SER A 93 11.25 -18.25 -8.67
C SER A 93 11.59 -18.75 -7.27
N GLN A 94 11.89 -20.05 -7.14
CA GLN A 94 12.39 -20.60 -5.89
C GLN A 94 13.75 -19.97 -5.50
N GLU A 95 14.59 -19.64 -6.48
CA GLU A 95 15.87 -18.96 -6.26
C GLU A 95 15.68 -17.57 -5.64
N GLU A 96 14.69 -16.80 -6.11
CA GLU A 96 14.31 -15.52 -5.50
C GLU A 96 13.85 -15.73 -4.05
N ALA A 97 13.06 -16.76 -3.79
CA ALA A 97 12.57 -17.08 -2.46
C ALA A 97 13.71 -17.46 -1.50
N ASP A 98 14.62 -18.33 -1.93
CA ASP A 98 15.77 -18.78 -1.13
C ASP A 98 16.71 -17.61 -0.81
N MET A 99 16.87 -16.67 -1.75
CA MET A 99 17.73 -15.50 -1.58
C MET A 99 17.10 -14.44 -0.67
N TRP A 100 15.81 -14.17 -0.81
CA TRP A 100 15.19 -12.97 -0.23
C TRP A 100 14.27 -13.23 0.95
N GLN A 101 13.74 -14.45 1.14
CA GLN A 101 12.76 -14.75 2.17
C GLN A 101 13.40 -14.96 3.55
N LEU A 102 13.67 -13.85 4.25
CA LEU A 102 14.25 -13.86 5.61
C LEU A 102 13.22 -13.52 6.69
N ALA A 103 13.32 -14.15 7.86
CA ALA A 103 12.40 -13.91 8.98
C ALA A 103 12.48 -12.46 9.47
N GLU A 104 13.68 -11.88 9.53
CA GLU A 104 13.97 -10.49 9.91
C GLU A 104 13.24 -9.44 9.06
N ARG A 105 12.93 -9.76 7.80
CA ARG A 105 12.20 -8.89 6.86
C ARG A 105 10.68 -8.87 7.05
N GLY A 106 10.21 -9.23 8.25
CA GLY A 106 8.83 -9.07 8.71
C GLY A 106 7.99 -10.34 8.80
N GLY A 107 8.60 -11.52 8.56
CA GLY A 107 7.97 -12.82 8.81
C GLY A 107 6.54 -12.97 8.29
N ALA A 108 5.70 -13.69 9.04
CA ALA A 108 4.31 -13.95 8.68
C ALA A 108 3.39 -12.72 8.82
N GLN A 109 3.71 -11.76 9.70
CA GLN A 109 2.91 -10.54 9.90
C GLN A 109 2.88 -9.63 8.66
N GLY A 110 3.91 -9.71 7.81
CA GLY A 110 4.04 -8.94 6.58
C GLY A 110 3.74 -9.71 5.29
N ASP A 111 3.11 -10.89 5.39
CA ASP A 111 2.65 -11.69 4.26
C ASP A 111 1.17 -11.41 3.99
N TYR A 112 0.86 -10.69 2.92
CA TYR A 112 -0.49 -10.20 2.59
C TYR A 112 -1.12 -10.95 1.41
N ARG A 113 -0.45 -11.97 0.86
CA ARG A 113 -0.78 -12.54 -0.46
C ARG A 113 -2.16 -13.18 -0.57
N GLU A 114 -2.72 -13.63 0.55
CA GLU A 114 -3.96 -14.42 0.57
C GLU A 114 -5.10 -13.65 -0.09
N GLY A 115 -5.58 -14.18 -1.23
CA GLY A 115 -6.67 -13.59 -2.00
C GLY A 115 -6.39 -12.20 -2.59
N MET A 116 -5.13 -11.73 -2.60
CA MET A 116 -4.80 -10.35 -2.99
C MET A 116 -5.30 -10.00 -4.40
N GLN A 117 -5.07 -10.87 -5.39
CA GLN A 117 -5.53 -10.65 -6.76
C GLN A 117 -7.05 -10.44 -6.85
N LYS A 118 -7.84 -11.23 -6.11
CA LYS A 118 -9.31 -11.07 -6.06
C LYS A 118 -9.72 -9.77 -5.38
N LYS A 119 -9.01 -9.36 -4.31
CA LYS A 119 -9.28 -8.09 -3.62
C LYS A 119 -8.99 -6.90 -4.52
N ILE A 120 -7.88 -6.93 -5.26
CA ILE A 120 -7.53 -5.90 -6.26
C ILE A 120 -8.60 -5.84 -7.35
N ALA A 121 -8.98 -6.99 -7.91
CA ALA A 121 -10.03 -7.05 -8.94
C ALA A 121 -11.37 -6.47 -8.46
N ASN A 122 -11.77 -6.78 -7.22
CA ASN A 122 -13.00 -6.25 -6.63
C ASN A 122 -12.96 -4.72 -6.46
N VAL A 123 -11.81 -4.15 -6.09
CA VAL A 123 -11.68 -2.69 -5.97
C VAL A 123 -11.71 -2.02 -7.33
N ILE A 124 -11.03 -2.60 -8.33
CA ILE A 124 -11.08 -2.10 -9.71
C ILE A 124 -12.53 -2.12 -10.23
N ASP A 125 -13.24 -3.24 -10.07
CA ASP A 125 -14.64 -3.37 -10.48
C ASP A 125 -15.53 -2.33 -9.78
N CYS A 126 -15.37 -2.19 -8.45
CA CYS A 126 -16.09 -1.20 -7.64
C CYS A 126 -15.86 0.24 -8.15
N LEU A 127 -14.62 0.64 -8.40
CA LEU A 127 -14.30 2.00 -8.84
C LEU A 127 -14.61 2.25 -10.33
N LYS A 128 -14.65 1.21 -11.18
CA LYS A 128 -15.13 1.32 -12.56
C LYS A 128 -16.65 1.51 -12.62
N THR A 129 -17.38 0.76 -11.80
CA THR A 129 -18.86 0.74 -11.81
C THR A 129 -19.47 1.85 -10.95
N GLU A 130 -18.85 2.14 -9.81
CA GLU A 130 -19.26 3.17 -8.86
C GLU A 130 -18.05 4.04 -8.45
N PRO A 131 -17.61 4.98 -9.30
CA PRO A 131 -16.40 5.78 -9.05
C PRO A 131 -16.39 6.59 -7.75
N LEU A 132 -17.56 6.92 -7.20
CA LEU A 132 -17.73 7.64 -5.94
C LEU A 132 -17.98 6.71 -4.74
N SER A 133 -17.74 5.41 -4.91
CA SER A 133 -17.97 4.40 -3.89
C SER A 133 -17.07 4.62 -2.68
N LYS A 134 -17.67 4.52 -1.50
CA LYS A 134 -16.97 4.49 -0.20
C LYS A 134 -16.62 3.07 0.24
N ARG A 135 -16.79 2.08 -0.65
CA ARG A 135 -16.66 0.64 -0.38
C ARG A 135 -15.44 0.01 -1.06
N ALA A 136 -14.66 0.79 -1.81
CA ALA A 136 -13.43 0.35 -2.45
C ALA A 136 -12.32 0.16 -1.40
N VAL A 137 -12.33 -1.00 -0.75
CA VAL A 137 -11.42 -1.33 0.35
C VAL A 137 -10.75 -2.67 0.07
N ILE A 138 -9.43 -2.74 0.26
CA ILE A 138 -8.68 -4.00 0.35
C ILE A 138 -8.51 -4.34 1.84
N PRO A 139 -9.34 -5.22 2.40
CA PRO A 139 -9.12 -5.72 3.74
C PRO A 139 -7.99 -6.75 3.74
N ILE A 140 -7.11 -6.62 4.71
CA ILE A 140 -6.14 -7.63 5.10
C ILE A 140 -6.76 -8.36 6.30
N PRO A 141 -7.43 -9.50 6.06
CA PRO A 141 -8.23 -10.15 7.10
C PRO A 141 -7.33 -10.69 8.21
N PHE A 142 -7.92 -10.94 9.37
CA PHE A 142 -7.41 -12.02 10.22
C PHE A 142 -7.47 -13.28 9.34
N ASN A 143 -6.38 -14.03 9.21
CA ASN A 143 -6.39 -15.29 8.43
C ASN A 143 -7.59 -16.16 8.79
N SER A 144 -7.99 -17.08 7.89
CA SER A 144 -9.00 -18.18 7.94
C SER A 144 -10.12 -18.28 9.01
N GLU A 145 -9.99 -17.70 10.20
CA GLU A 145 -10.80 -17.85 11.41
C GLU A 145 -11.65 -16.61 11.75
N GLY A 146 -11.57 -15.54 10.94
CA GLY A 146 -12.33 -14.31 11.18
C GLY A 146 -11.90 -13.60 12.46
N SER A 147 -12.60 -12.52 12.84
CA SER A 147 -12.21 -11.70 14.00
C SER A 147 -12.62 -12.30 15.35
N GLN A 148 -13.58 -13.23 15.37
CA GLN A 148 -14.11 -13.83 16.59
C GLN A 148 -13.14 -14.83 17.21
N GLU A 149 -12.45 -15.61 16.37
CA GLU A 149 -11.62 -16.75 16.78
C GLU A 149 -10.12 -16.47 16.61
N VAL A 150 -9.73 -15.19 16.46
CA VAL A 150 -8.33 -14.83 16.19
C VAL A 150 -7.40 -15.22 17.35
N ASP A 151 -6.38 -16.03 17.07
CA ASP A 151 -5.30 -16.29 18.02
C ASP A 151 -4.25 -15.17 17.95
N TRP A 152 -4.25 -14.32 18.98
CA TRP A 152 -3.28 -13.23 19.09
C TRP A 152 -1.81 -13.72 19.22
N LYS A 153 -1.59 -14.99 19.52
CA LYS A 153 -0.25 -15.60 19.60
C LYS A 153 0.27 -16.04 18.23
N ASP A 154 -0.61 -16.31 17.28
CA ASP A 154 -0.20 -16.62 15.91
C ASP A 154 0.09 -15.31 15.16
N GLN A 155 1.39 -15.07 14.93
CA GLN A 155 1.89 -13.90 14.21
C GLN A 155 1.35 -13.81 12.77
N GLY A 156 0.95 -14.93 12.16
CA GLY A 156 0.29 -14.99 10.87
C GLY A 156 -1.10 -14.35 10.87
N GLN A 157 -1.84 -14.39 11.99
CA GLN A 157 -3.17 -13.79 12.09
C GLN A 157 -3.11 -12.28 12.32
N ASN A 158 -2.01 -11.83 12.93
CA ASN A 158 -1.80 -10.45 13.34
C ASN A 158 -1.05 -9.66 12.27
N LYS A 159 -1.66 -9.50 11.09
CA LYS A 159 -1.06 -8.70 10.00
C LYS A 159 -0.86 -7.23 10.40
N CYS A 160 0.24 -6.62 9.97
CA CYS A 160 0.55 -5.21 10.29
C CYS A 160 -0.39 -4.23 9.59
N CYS A 161 -0.50 -4.36 8.27
CA CYS A 161 -1.53 -3.66 7.49
C CYS A 161 -2.89 -4.31 7.76
N ARG A 162 -3.92 -3.49 7.96
CA ARG A 162 -5.30 -3.95 8.15
C ARG A 162 -6.15 -3.65 6.94
N GLU A 163 -6.06 -2.44 6.40
CA GLU A 163 -6.94 -2.01 5.32
C GLU A 163 -6.23 -0.99 4.42
N LEU A 164 -6.53 -1.04 3.13
CA LEU A 164 -6.25 0.03 2.17
C LEU A 164 -7.58 0.54 1.63
N HIS A 165 -7.85 1.83 1.83
CA HIS A 165 -9.07 2.50 1.40
C HIS A 165 -8.75 3.28 0.15
N LEU A 166 -9.27 2.85 -1.01
CA LEU A 166 -9.00 3.46 -2.30
C LEU A 166 -10.20 4.33 -2.70
N TYR A 167 -9.93 5.50 -3.25
CA TYR A 167 -10.98 6.43 -3.66
C TYR A 167 -10.49 7.32 -4.80
N LEU A 168 -11.44 7.76 -5.63
CA LEU A 168 -11.19 8.62 -6.78
C LEU A 168 -11.53 10.06 -6.46
N GLU A 169 -10.54 10.92 -6.58
CA GLU A 169 -10.60 12.29 -6.09
C GLU A 169 -9.72 13.19 -6.96
N ASP A 170 -10.25 14.34 -7.38
CA ASP A 170 -9.54 15.31 -8.23
C ASP A 170 -8.95 14.70 -9.53
N GLY A 171 -9.61 13.68 -10.08
CA GLY A 171 -9.13 12.97 -11.27
C GLY A 171 -8.05 11.91 -11.00
N LYS A 172 -7.72 11.65 -9.72
CA LYS A 172 -6.64 10.76 -9.31
C LYS A 172 -7.14 9.63 -8.41
N LEU A 173 -6.46 8.49 -8.45
CA LEU A 173 -6.58 7.44 -7.44
C LEU A 173 -5.78 7.82 -6.21
N LYS A 174 -6.44 8.04 -5.07
CA LYS A 174 -5.82 8.25 -3.77
C LYS A 174 -6.07 7.05 -2.86
N CYS A 175 -5.26 6.91 -1.81
CA CYS A 175 -5.42 5.82 -0.86
C CYS A 175 -5.08 6.22 0.58
N THR A 176 -5.85 5.71 1.53
CA THR A 176 -5.49 5.71 2.96
C THR A 176 -5.19 4.28 3.41
N GLY A 177 -3.98 4.03 3.89
CA GLY A 177 -3.59 2.75 4.49
C GLY A 177 -3.65 2.79 6.01
N ILE A 178 -4.31 1.81 6.60
CA ILE A 178 -4.42 1.66 8.06
C ILE A 178 -3.52 0.51 8.50
N VAL A 179 -2.54 0.84 9.34
CA VAL A 179 -1.50 -0.08 9.82
C VAL A 179 -1.54 -0.09 11.34
N ARG A 180 -1.90 -1.24 11.93
CA ARG A 180 -1.96 -1.39 13.40
C ARG A 180 -0.58 -1.29 14.06
N MET A 181 0.47 -1.64 13.33
CA MET A 181 1.85 -1.69 13.79
C MET A 181 2.80 -1.49 12.62
N GLN A 182 3.70 -0.52 12.70
CA GLN A 182 4.78 -0.35 11.74
C GLN A 182 6.12 -0.38 12.47
N ASN A 183 7.01 -1.21 11.96
CA ASN A 183 8.42 -1.16 12.29
C ASN A 183 9.09 -0.24 11.27
N ALA A 184 9.78 0.81 11.73
CA ALA A 184 10.43 1.77 10.83
C ALA A 184 11.45 1.11 9.90
N ASN A 185 12.19 0.08 10.32
CA ASN A 185 13.11 -0.67 9.44
C ASN A 185 12.42 -1.47 8.34
N ILE A 186 11.17 -1.88 8.56
CA ILE A 186 10.40 -2.71 7.63
C ILE A 186 9.47 -1.86 6.76
N TYR A 187 9.32 -0.57 7.07
CA TYR A 187 8.47 0.37 6.35
C TYR A 187 8.70 0.34 4.84
N VAL A 188 9.96 0.34 4.40
CA VAL A 188 10.35 0.37 2.99
C VAL A 188 9.79 -0.80 2.19
N LYS A 189 9.64 -1.98 2.81
CA LYS A 189 9.00 -3.15 2.19
C LYS A 189 7.51 -2.94 1.97
N ASN A 190 6.80 -2.45 2.99
CA ASN A 190 5.36 -2.26 2.91
C ASN A 190 5.02 -1.16 1.91
N ILE A 191 5.76 -0.04 1.94
CA ILE A 191 5.46 1.10 1.08
C ILE A 191 5.74 0.81 -0.39
N HIS A 192 6.82 0.08 -0.71
CA HIS A 192 7.11 -0.36 -2.07
C HIS A 192 5.98 -1.26 -2.62
N PHE A 193 5.47 -2.18 -1.80
CA PHE A 193 4.32 -3.00 -2.17
C PHE A 193 3.05 -2.15 -2.40
N PHE A 194 2.73 -1.22 -1.49
CA PHE A 194 1.56 -0.37 -1.63
C PHE A 194 1.64 0.53 -2.87
N ALA A 195 2.78 1.17 -3.10
CA ALA A 195 3.04 1.98 -4.30
C ALA A 195 2.80 1.17 -5.59
N THR A 196 3.35 -0.04 -5.66
CA THR A 196 3.16 -0.94 -6.81
C THR A 196 1.69 -1.34 -7.00
N LEU A 197 1.00 -1.67 -5.91
CA LEU A 197 -0.42 -2.02 -5.95
C LEU A 197 -1.27 -0.84 -6.45
N LEU A 198 -1.04 0.35 -5.91
CA LEU A 198 -1.82 1.55 -6.24
C LEU A 198 -1.56 2.00 -7.68
N ASP A 199 -0.32 1.95 -8.14
CA ASP A 199 0.04 2.20 -9.54
C ASP A 199 -0.65 1.21 -10.49
N TYR A 200 -0.67 -0.09 -10.14
CA TYR A 200 -1.40 -1.11 -10.91
C TYR A 200 -2.90 -0.78 -10.99
N VAL A 201 -3.55 -0.45 -9.87
CA VAL A 201 -4.98 -0.08 -9.86
C VAL A 201 -5.23 1.20 -10.65
N ALA A 202 -4.39 2.23 -10.52
CA ALA A 202 -4.54 3.49 -11.25
C ALA A 202 -4.46 3.28 -12.77
N LYS A 203 -3.51 2.46 -13.23
CA LYS A 203 -3.38 2.06 -14.65
C LYS A 203 -4.61 1.32 -15.15
N GLU A 204 -5.13 0.37 -14.37
CA GLU A 204 -6.33 -0.39 -14.71
C GLU A 204 -7.60 0.47 -14.79
N LEU A 205 -7.65 1.55 -14.01
CA LEU A 205 -8.72 2.55 -14.04
C LEU A 205 -8.50 3.64 -15.12
N GLY A 206 -7.28 3.77 -15.66
CA GLY A 206 -6.94 4.83 -16.60
C GLY A 206 -6.93 6.23 -15.97
N VAL A 207 -6.54 6.33 -14.70
CA VAL A 207 -6.43 7.60 -13.96
C VAL A 207 -5.01 7.82 -13.47
N GLU A 208 -4.68 9.06 -13.09
CA GLU A 208 -3.40 9.35 -12.45
C GLU A 208 -3.37 8.80 -11.02
N LEU A 209 -2.18 8.43 -10.56
CA LEU A 209 -1.94 8.14 -9.16
C LEU A 209 -1.83 9.46 -8.38
N GLY A 210 -2.52 9.54 -7.25
CA GLY A 210 -2.50 10.67 -6.32
C GLY A 210 -1.72 10.34 -5.04
N GLU A 211 -2.04 11.08 -3.99
CA GLU A 211 -1.39 10.94 -2.68
C GLU A 211 -1.79 9.65 -1.94
N TYR A 212 -0.91 9.24 -1.01
CA TYR A 212 -1.13 8.15 -0.08
C TYR A 212 -1.05 8.64 1.37
N THR A 213 -2.08 8.35 2.16
CA THR A 213 -2.10 8.64 3.60
C THR A 213 -1.75 7.38 4.38
N HIS A 214 -0.72 7.46 5.22
CA HIS A 214 -0.23 6.34 6.01
C HIS A 214 -0.60 6.51 7.48
N TRP A 215 -1.60 5.77 7.95
CA TRP A 215 -2.04 5.79 9.35
C TRP A 215 -1.43 4.63 10.12
N ILE A 216 -0.59 4.94 11.10
CA ILE A 216 0.09 3.98 11.96
C ILE A 216 -0.41 4.11 13.41
N THR A 217 -1.04 3.07 13.94
CA THR A 217 -1.46 3.06 15.36
C THR A 217 -0.27 2.98 16.31
N ASN A 218 0.71 2.12 15.99
CA ASN A 218 1.88 1.86 16.80
C ASN A 218 3.13 1.82 15.93
N LEU A 219 4.09 2.68 16.22
CA LEU A 219 5.31 2.82 15.43
C LEU A 219 6.54 2.51 16.31
N CYS A 220 7.20 1.38 16.01
CA CYS A 220 8.45 0.92 16.65
C CYS A 220 9.67 1.24 15.75
N HIS A 221 10.86 1.42 16.34
CA HIS A 221 12.08 1.65 15.56
C HIS A 221 12.51 0.39 14.77
N ASP A 222 12.47 -0.74 15.47
CA ASP A 222 12.93 -2.05 15.01
C ASP A 222 12.24 -3.17 15.82
N ARG A 223 12.64 -4.42 15.59
CA ARG A 223 11.99 -5.59 16.20
C ARG A 223 12.34 -5.83 17.67
N THR A 224 13.14 -4.98 18.29
CA THR A 224 13.45 -5.10 19.71
C THR A 224 12.27 -4.71 20.60
N ALA A 225 11.30 -3.97 20.07
CA ALA A 225 10.07 -3.62 20.77
C ALA A 225 9.14 -4.84 20.88
N THR A 226 8.65 -5.16 22.07
CA THR A 226 7.72 -6.30 22.30
C THR A 226 6.35 -6.10 21.65
N CYS A 227 6.00 -4.87 21.27
CA CYS A 227 4.78 -4.57 20.51
C CYS A 227 4.86 -4.98 19.02
N CYS A 228 6.06 -5.32 18.56
CA CYS A 228 6.37 -5.96 17.30
C CYS A 228 6.37 -7.50 17.56
#